data_AF-A0A0D7APE1-F1
#
_entry.id   AF-A0A0D7APE1-F1
#
_cell.length_a   1.000
_cell.length_b   1.000
_cell.length_c   1.000
_cell.angle_alpha   90.00
_cell.angle_beta   90.00
_cell.angle_gamma   90.00
#
_symmetry.space_group_name_H-M   'P 1'
#
loop_
_entity.id
_entity.type
_entity.pdbx_description
1 polymer ?
#
loop_
_entity_poly.entity_id
_entity_poly.type
_entity_poly.pdbx_seq_one_letter_code
_entity_poly.pdbx_strand_id
1 'polypeptide(L)'
;MSAEVVNTSLTGDEAIVTGSSRSSLRPFLKDMVSQGAKFVTRHELPAPHLREFLDEIFAAYDEMDATVQEAIQELITALIRSLGPNHTKLLTLLRTFPPGSESLALRVLTIFTEHGRPSAQLVSLVKSIVQDRNLDARFLIPIIGEMDKADIMRHLPKIISLLDGKPEAKNLVRSVFSSIVTTPPQTFWERAHRKHGLELESRATR
;
A
#
# COMPACT_ATOMS: atom_id res chain seq x y z
N MET A 1 16.92 -11.20 -64.54
CA MET A 1 16.78 -11.74 -63.17
C MET A 1 16.94 -10.57 -62.22
N SER A 2 15.83 -9.94 -61.82
CA SER A 2 15.80 -8.87 -60.83
C SER A 2 14.82 -9.31 -59.74
N ALA A 3 15.31 -9.35 -58.51
CA ALA A 3 14.52 -9.78 -57.36
C ALA A 3 13.57 -8.67 -56.91
N GLU A 4 12.34 -9.08 -56.66
CA GLU A 4 11.20 -8.31 -56.19
C GLU A 4 11.29 -8.18 -54.65
N VAL A 5 11.21 -6.95 -54.13
CA VAL A 5 11.04 -6.71 -52.69
C VAL A 5 9.66 -6.10 -52.48
N VAL A 6 8.75 -6.95 -52.02
CA VAL A 6 7.40 -6.63 -51.61
C VAL A 6 7.46 -5.79 -50.33
N ASN A 7 7.01 -4.54 -50.39
CA ASN A 7 6.79 -3.70 -49.22
C ASN A 7 5.29 -3.77 -48.87
N THR A 8 4.94 -4.59 -47.89
CA THR A 8 3.57 -4.70 -47.39
C THR A 8 3.22 -3.50 -46.53
N SER A 9 2.13 -2.82 -46.92
CA SER A 9 1.49 -1.75 -46.17
C SER A 9 0.96 -2.28 -44.83
N LEU A 10 1.36 -1.63 -43.73
CA LEU A 10 0.69 -1.75 -42.43
C LEU A 10 -0.26 -0.56 -42.29
N THR A 11 -1.51 -0.80 -42.68
CA THR A 11 -2.68 0.03 -42.37
C THR A 11 -3.29 -0.37 -41.04
N GLY A 12 -3.54 0.62 -40.17
CA GLY A 12 -4.68 0.65 -39.26
C GLY A 12 -4.45 0.14 -37.84
N ASP A 13 -4.14 1.03 -36.90
CA ASP A 13 -5.11 1.51 -35.91
C ASP A 13 -4.45 2.57 -35.00
N GLU A 14 -4.57 3.84 -35.39
CA GLU A 14 -4.37 4.96 -34.47
C GLU A 14 -5.56 5.02 -33.53
N ALA A 15 -5.43 4.36 -32.37
CA ALA A 15 -6.23 4.70 -31.21
C ALA A 15 -5.85 6.12 -30.77
N ILE A 16 -6.77 7.05 -30.99
CA ILE A 16 -6.71 8.44 -30.56
C ILE A 16 -6.60 8.46 -29.03
N VAL A 17 -5.37 8.60 -28.53
CA VAL A 17 -5.10 8.89 -27.11
C VAL A 17 -4.82 10.37 -27.01
N THR A 18 -5.75 11.08 -26.35
CA THR A 18 -5.76 12.52 -26.09
C THR A 18 -4.40 13.04 -25.60
N GLY A 19 -3.76 13.85 -26.44
CA GLY A 19 -2.34 14.25 -26.36
C GLY A 19 -1.98 15.34 -25.34
N SER A 20 -2.60 15.39 -24.17
CA SER A 20 -2.21 16.38 -23.13
C SER A 20 -1.35 15.77 -21.99
N SER A 21 -1.61 14.53 -21.58
CA SER A 21 -0.87 13.90 -20.46
C SER A 21 0.47 13.24 -20.87
N ARG A 22 0.60 12.79 -22.12
CA ARG A 22 1.81 12.09 -22.61
C ARG A 22 3.06 12.99 -22.74
N SER A 23 2.89 14.30 -22.89
CA SER A 23 4.00 15.25 -23.05
C SER A 23 4.70 15.57 -21.72
N SER A 24 3.99 15.49 -20.60
CA SER A 24 4.55 15.82 -19.27
C SER A 24 5.36 14.66 -18.65
N LEU A 25 5.04 13.41 -19.01
CA LEU A 25 5.67 12.23 -18.40
C LEU A 25 7.02 11.87 -19.01
N ARG A 26 7.30 12.17 -20.28
CA ARG A 26 8.58 11.79 -20.91
C ARG A 26 9.80 12.53 -20.35
N PRO A 27 9.77 13.87 -20.18
CA PRO A 27 10.83 14.59 -19.48
C PRO A 27 10.98 14.11 -18.04
N PHE A 28 9.85 13.85 -17.38
CA PHE A 28 9.76 13.37 -16.00
C PHE A 28 10.38 11.98 -15.79
N LEU A 29 10.06 10.99 -16.63
CA LEU A 29 10.66 9.64 -16.58
C LEU A 29 12.16 9.68 -16.90
N LYS A 30 12.60 10.59 -17.79
CA LYS A 30 14.02 10.80 -18.10
C LYS A 30 14.77 11.41 -16.92
N ASP A 31 14.14 12.37 -16.24
CA ASP A 31 14.68 12.97 -15.02
C ASP A 31 14.71 11.95 -13.87
N MET A 32 13.70 11.08 -13.79
CA MET A 32 13.59 9.97 -12.83
C MET A 32 14.67 8.90 -13.03
N VAL A 33 15.02 8.53 -14.27
CA VAL A 33 16.16 7.63 -14.56
C VAL A 33 17.49 8.34 -14.30
N SER A 34 17.60 9.62 -14.65
CA SER A 34 18.82 10.42 -14.44
C SER A 34 19.09 10.70 -12.95
N GLN A 35 18.04 10.94 -12.17
CA GLN A 35 18.08 11.13 -10.73
C GLN A 35 18.18 9.78 -10.02
N GLY A 36 17.57 8.71 -10.54
CA GLY A 36 17.76 7.29 -10.17
C GLY A 36 19.24 6.93 -9.97
N ALA A 37 20.08 7.30 -10.92
CA ALA A 37 21.53 7.12 -10.85
C ALA A 37 22.22 7.96 -9.75
N LYS A 38 21.63 9.09 -9.36
CA LYS A 38 22.11 9.94 -8.25
C LYS A 38 21.70 9.39 -6.87
N PHE A 39 20.56 8.68 -6.74
CA PHE A 39 20.14 8.03 -5.49
C PHE A 39 21.13 6.97 -5.00
N VAL A 40 21.75 6.23 -5.92
CA VAL A 40 22.74 5.19 -5.59
C VAL A 40 24.09 5.81 -5.18
N THR A 41 24.36 7.05 -5.59
CA THR A 41 25.72 7.62 -5.54
C THR A 41 25.86 8.88 -4.67
N ARG A 42 24.76 9.53 -4.24
CA ARG A 42 24.84 10.70 -3.35
C ARG A 42 23.58 10.86 -2.50
N HIS A 43 23.79 10.90 -1.18
CA HIS A 43 22.78 11.12 -0.15
C HIS A 43 21.84 12.30 -0.47
N GLU A 44 20.55 11.96 -0.50
CA GLU A 44 19.36 12.83 -0.32
C GLU A 44 18.93 13.73 -1.47
N LEU A 45 17.76 13.42 -2.03
CA LEU A 45 16.95 14.40 -2.75
C LEU A 45 16.64 15.58 -1.82
N PRO A 46 16.68 16.84 -2.31
CA PRO A 46 16.13 17.96 -1.58
C PRO A 46 14.64 17.70 -1.30
N ALA A 47 14.29 17.58 -0.02
CA ALA A 47 12.96 17.25 0.51
C ALA A 47 11.72 17.91 -0.15
N PRO A 48 11.75 19.17 -0.65
CA PRO A 48 10.62 19.73 -1.40
C PRO A 48 10.32 18.97 -2.70
N HIS A 49 11.34 18.61 -3.47
CA HIS A 49 11.17 17.95 -4.78
C HIS A 49 10.59 16.54 -4.62
N LEU A 50 10.98 15.83 -3.57
CA LEU A 50 10.42 14.51 -3.26
C LEU A 50 8.91 14.57 -2.93
N ARG A 51 8.48 15.62 -2.21
CA ARG A 51 7.07 15.78 -1.85
C ARG A 51 6.21 16.04 -3.08
N GLU A 52 6.63 16.98 -3.91
CA GLU A 52 5.97 17.33 -5.17
C GLU A 52 5.93 16.12 -6.11
N PHE A 53 7.04 15.41 -6.23
CA PHE A 53 7.15 14.18 -7.02
C PHE A 53 6.12 13.11 -6.62
N LEU A 54 6.00 12.82 -5.33
CA LEU A 54 5.03 11.83 -4.86
C LEU A 54 3.59 12.30 -5.10
N ASP A 55 3.30 13.59 -4.94
CA ASP A 55 1.96 14.12 -5.22
C ASP A 55 1.61 14.00 -6.70
N GLU A 56 2.53 14.35 -7.60
CA GLU A 56 2.33 14.25 -9.05
C GLU A 56 2.12 12.81 -9.51
N ILE A 57 2.91 11.86 -8.99
CA ILE A 57 2.75 10.44 -9.33
C ILE A 57 1.37 9.94 -8.93
N PHE A 58 0.95 10.20 -7.68
CA PHE A 58 -0.36 9.76 -7.21
C PHE A 58 -1.47 10.47 -8.00
N ALA A 59 -1.34 11.76 -8.31
CA ALA A 59 -2.35 12.48 -9.10
C ALA A 59 -2.52 11.93 -10.52
N ALA A 60 -1.43 11.51 -11.17
CA ALA A 60 -1.46 11.04 -12.55
C ALA A 60 -1.65 9.52 -12.70
N TYR A 61 -1.64 8.75 -11.60
CA TYR A 61 -1.52 7.29 -11.65
C TYR A 61 -2.66 6.59 -12.40
N ASP A 62 -3.91 7.02 -12.21
CA ASP A 62 -5.10 6.40 -12.82
C ASP A 62 -5.12 6.57 -14.35
N GLU A 63 -4.52 7.67 -14.84
CA GLU A 63 -4.45 8.01 -16.26
C GLU A 63 -3.29 7.30 -16.99
N MET A 64 -2.48 6.54 -16.28
CA MET A 64 -1.34 5.81 -16.84
C MET A 64 -1.76 4.45 -17.39
N ASP A 65 -1.22 4.09 -18.55
CA ASP A 65 -1.34 2.74 -19.09
C ASP A 65 -0.75 1.70 -18.11
N ALA A 66 -1.31 0.48 -18.08
CA ALA A 66 -0.95 -0.56 -17.10
C ALA A 66 0.57 -0.85 -17.02
N THR A 67 1.26 -0.90 -18.16
CA THR A 67 2.72 -1.09 -18.19
C THR A 67 3.49 0.04 -17.51
N VAL A 68 2.98 1.28 -17.59
CA VAL A 68 3.57 2.42 -16.89
C VAL A 68 3.27 2.35 -15.40
N GLN A 69 2.05 1.98 -15.02
CA GLN A 69 1.68 1.76 -13.62
C GLN A 69 2.56 0.70 -12.94
N GLU A 70 2.88 -0.40 -13.64
CA GLU A 70 3.80 -1.43 -13.16
C GLU A 70 5.22 -0.88 -12.93
N ALA A 71 5.77 -0.17 -13.91
CA ALA A 71 7.09 0.45 -13.80
C ALA A 71 7.15 1.48 -12.64
N ILE A 72 6.09 2.26 -12.45
CA ILE A 72 5.97 3.18 -11.31
C ILE A 72 5.93 2.41 -9.99
N GLN A 73 5.14 1.33 -9.88
CA GLN A 73 5.11 0.50 -8.66
C GLN A 73 6.49 -0.06 -8.30
N GLU A 74 7.28 -0.49 -9.27
CA GLU A 74 8.66 -0.95 -9.05
C GLU A 74 9.54 0.18 -8.52
N LEU A 75 9.50 1.35 -9.16
CA LEU A 75 10.32 2.49 -8.75
C LEU A 75 9.98 2.99 -7.35
N ILE A 76 8.69 3.21 -7.05
CA ILE A 76 8.28 3.72 -5.75
C ILE A 76 8.65 2.74 -4.64
N THR A 77 8.77 1.45 -4.94
CA THR A 77 9.15 0.44 -3.94
C THR A 77 10.53 0.73 -3.36
N ALA A 78 11.51 1.00 -4.23
CA ALA A 78 12.86 1.35 -3.77
C ALA A 78 12.87 2.65 -2.96
N LEU A 79 12.11 3.65 -3.41
CA LEU A 79 12.01 4.95 -2.75
C LEU A 79 11.33 4.86 -1.37
N ILE A 80 10.21 4.15 -1.26
CA ILE A 80 9.48 4.02 0.01
C ILE A 80 10.32 3.26 1.04
N ARG A 81 11.05 2.23 0.62
CA ARG A 81 11.98 1.50 1.49
C ARG A 81 13.08 2.39 2.06
N SER A 82 13.59 3.36 1.29
CA SER A 82 14.60 4.30 1.79
C SER A 82 14.04 5.37 2.73
N LEU A 83 12.77 5.75 2.57
CA LEU A 83 12.09 6.74 3.44
C LEU A 83 11.60 6.14 4.76
N GLY A 84 11.18 4.87 4.74
CA GLY A 84 10.69 4.14 5.90
C GLY A 84 9.24 4.47 6.32
N PRO A 85 8.66 3.64 7.21
CA PRO A 85 7.22 3.64 7.53
C PRO A 85 6.74 4.85 8.36
N ASN A 86 7.65 5.56 9.01
CA ASN A 86 7.31 6.73 9.84
C ASN A 86 7.40 8.05 9.05
N HIS A 87 7.69 8.00 7.74
CA HIS A 87 7.81 9.20 6.92
C HIS A 87 6.46 9.93 6.79
N THR A 88 6.39 11.15 7.33
CA THR A 88 5.13 11.90 7.50
C THR A 88 4.38 12.11 6.18
N LYS A 89 5.09 12.39 5.08
CA LYS A 89 4.46 12.58 3.76
C LYS A 89 3.75 11.31 3.27
N LEU A 90 4.33 10.13 3.51
CA LEU A 90 3.75 8.87 3.04
C LEU A 90 2.50 8.51 3.86
N LEU A 91 2.49 8.81 5.16
CA LEU A 91 1.28 8.70 5.99
C LEU A 91 0.19 9.68 5.55
N THR A 92 0.57 10.92 5.18
CA THR A 92 -0.38 11.88 4.60
C THR A 92 -0.94 11.36 3.27
N LEU A 93 -0.10 10.84 2.38
CA LEU A 93 -0.54 10.27 1.09
C LEU A 93 -1.47 9.07 1.30
N LEU A 94 -1.18 8.16 2.23
CA LEU A 94 -2.10 7.07 2.57
C LEU A 94 -3.46 7.56 3.07
N ARG A 95 -3.52 8.76 3.67
CA ARG A 95 -4.78 9.38 4.08
C ARG A 95 -5.53 10.03 2.91
N THR A 96 -4.82 10.70 2.01
CA THR A 96 -5.40 11.63 1.03
C THR A 96 -5.19 11.26 -0.44
N PHE A 97 -4.67 10.07 -0.74
CA PHE A 97 -4.41 9.65 -2.12
C PHE A 97 -5.68 9.79 -2.99
N PRO A 98 -5.55 10.23 -4.25
CA PRO A 98 -6.69 10.44 -5.12
C PRO A 98 -7.38 9.12 -5.51
N PRO A 99 -8.67 9.14 -5.88
CA PRO A 99 -9.32 7.98 -6.49
C PRO A 99 -8.53 7.47 -7.71
N GLY A 100 -8.53 6.15 -7.92
CA GLY A 100 -7.77 5.50 -8.99
C GLY A 100 -6.32 5.15 -8.61
N SER A 101 -5.82 5.66 -7.48
CA SER A 101 -4.49 5.32 -6.93
C SER A 101 -4.50 4.25 -5.86
N GLU A 102 -5.59 3.49 -5.71
CA GLU A 102 -5.76 2.49 -4.65
C GLU A 102 -4.67 1.41 -4.71
N SER A 103 -4.32 0.91 -5.89
CA SER A 103 -3.27 -0.12 -6.03
C SER A 103 -1.90 0.42 -5.63
N LEU A 104 -1.59 1.67 -5.94
CA LEU A 104 -0.37 2.34 -5.52
C LEU A 104 -0.33 2.56 -4.01
N ALA A 105 -1.43 3.03 -3.42
CA ALA A 105 -1.56 3.20 -1.97
C ALA A 105 -1.43 1.86 -1.23
N LEU A 106 -2.04 0.79 -1.75
CA LEU A 106 -1.91 -0.56 -1.21
C LEU A 106 -0.46 -1.06 -1.27
N ARG A 107 0.28 -0.72 -2.35
CA ARG A 107 1.71 -1.02 -2.45
C ARG A 107 2.51 -0.33 -1.35
N VAL A 108 2.28 0.96 -1.11
CA VAL A 108 2.93 1.71 -0.01
C VAL A 108 2.65 1.05 1.34
N LEU A 109 1.38 0.74 1.63
CA LEU A 109 1.00 0.07 2.87
C LEU A 109 1.68 -1.28 3.03
N THR A 110 1.72 -2.09 1.97
CA THR A 110 2.37 -3.40 2.00
C THR A 110 3.84 -3.25 2.39
N ILE A 111 4.57 -2.32 1.77
CA ILE A 111 5.99 -2.03 2.07
C ILE A 111 6.16 -1.61 3.54
N PHE A 112 5.27 -0.78 4.07
CA PHE A 112 5.33 -0.36 5.49
C PHE A 112 5.19 -1.52 6.47
N THR A 113 4.60 -2.62 6.02
CA THR A 113 4.31 -3.81 6.83
C THR A 113 5.13 -5.04 6.42
N GLU A 114 6.03 -4.93 5.43
CA GLU A 114 6.87 -6.05 4.97
C GLU A 114 7.83 -6.53 6.07
N HIS A 115 8.35 -5.59 6.87
CA HIS A 115 9.36 -5.84 7.87
C HIS A 115 8.97 -5.23 9.21
N GLY A 116 8.28 -6.03 10.02
CA GLY A 116 7.94 -5.68 11.39
C GLY A 116 6.47 -5.37 11.62
N ARG A 117 6.19 -4.92 12.83
CA ARG A 117 4.83 -4.71 13.33
C ARG A 117 4.32 -3.31 12.93
N PRO A 118 3.14 -3.18 12.29
CA PRO A 118 2.61 -1.85 11.98
C PRO A 118 2.35 -1.06 13.26
N SER A 119 2.62 0.24 13.23
CA SER A 119 2.38 1.12 14.37
C SER A 119 0.89 1.32 14.63
N ALA A 120 0.51 1.60 15.88
CA ALA A 120 -0.89 1.90 16.22
C ALA A 120 -1.46 3.08 15.40
N GLN A 121 -0.61 4.06 15.05
CA GLN A 121 -0.97 5.17 14.17
C GLN A 121 -1.34 4.68 12.77
N LEU A 122 -0.53 3.79 12.18
CA LEU A 122 -0.79 3.22 10.86
C LEU A 122 -2.05 2.34 10.87
N VAL A 123 -2.22 1.49 11.90
CA VAL A 123 -3.41 0.65 12.07
C VAL A 123 -4.68 1.51 12.15
N SER A 124 -4.66 2.57 12.96
CA SER A 124 -5.77 3.51 13.08
C SER A 124 -6.08 4.21 11.75
N LEU A 125 -5.05 4.72 11.07
CA LEU A 125 -5.18 5.36 9.77
C LEU A 125 -5.84 4.44 8.74
N VAL A 126 -5.36 3.21 8.61
CA VAL A 126 -5.85 2.24 7.62
C VAL A 126 -7.31 1.86 7.90
N LYS A 127 -7.67 1.65 9.17
CA LYS A 127 -9.08 1.40 9.55
C LYS A 127 -9.98 2.56 9.14
N SER A 128 -9.60 3.81 9.44
CA SER A 128 -10.38 4.99 9.07
C SER A 128 -10.58 5.08 7.56
N ILE A 129 -9.52 5.00 6.75
CA ILE A 129 -9.67 5.15 5.29
C ILE A 129 -10.49 4.02 4.65
N VAL A 130 -10.39 2.78 5.17
CA VAL A 130 -11.18 1.65 4.65
C VAL A 130 -12.66 1.85 4.95
N GLN A 131 -12.99 2.42 6.11
CA GLN A 131 -14.36 2.73 6.48
C GLN A 131 -14.88 3.95 5.71
N ASP A 132 -14.17 5.07 5.74
CA ASP A 132 -14.61 6.36 5.21
C ASP A 132 -14.73 6.38 3.69
N ARG A 133 -13.84 5.66 3.00
CA ARG A 133 -13.78 5.60 1.52
C ARG A 133 -14.29 4.28 0.94
N ASN A 134 -14.81 3.39 1.79
CA ASN A 134 -15.22 2.04 1.42
C ASN A 134 -14.16 1.22 0.64
N LEU A 135 -12.87 1.38 0.97
CA LEU A 135 -11.78 0.70 0.25
C LEU A 135 -11.86 -0.82 0.33
N ASP A 136 -11.24 -1.49 -0.63
CA ASP A 136 -11.08 -2.94 -0.68
C ASP A 136 -10.50 -3.51 0.64
N ALA A 137 -10.99 -4.67 1.10
CA ALA A 137 -10.50 -5.29 2.32
C ALA A 137 -9.03 -5.75 2.25
N ARG A 138 -8.40 -5.76 1.06
CA ARG A 138 -6.96 -5.98 0.88
C ARG A 138 -6.11 -4.99 1.67
N PHE A 139 -6.62 -3.80 1.96
CA PHE A 139 -5.95 -2.83 2.84
C PHE A 139 -5.91 -3.26 4.30
N LEU A 140 -6.81 -4.14 4.75
CA LEU A 140 -6.85 -4.60 6.14
C LEU A 140 -5.90 -5.78 6.38
N ILE A 141 -5.59 -6.55 5.34
CA ILE A 141 -4.71 -7.72 5.40
C ILE A 141 -3.39 -7.42 6.12
N PRO A 142 -2.65 -6.34 5.80
CA PRO A 142 -1.33 -6.14 6.35
C PRO A 142 -1.35 -5.68 7.81
N ILE A 143 -2.50 -5.24 8.32
CA ILE A 143 -2.65 -4.72 9.69
C ILE A 143 -3.50 -5.64 10.60
N ILE A 144 -4.05 -6.73 10.06
CA ILE A 144 -5.07 -7.52 10.77
C ILE A 144 -4.58 -8.16 12.07
N GLY A 145 -3.29 -8.51 12.14
CA GLY A 145 -2.67 -9.03 13.36
C GLY A 145 -2.64 -8.03 14.51
N GLU A 146 -2.79 -6.74 14.20
CA GLU A 146 -2.71 -5.63 15.14
C GLU A 146 -4.06 -5.03 15.51
N MET A 147 -5.12 -5.52 14.88
CA MET A 147 -6.48 -5.11 15.17
C MET A 147 -6.98 -5.81 16.44
N ASP A 148 -7.82 -5.12 17.21
CA ASP A 148 -8.48 -5.78 18.34
C ASP A 148 -9.59 -6.72 17.83
N LYS A 149 -10.07 -7.59 18.73
CA LYS A 149 -11.12 -8.55 18.39
C LYS A 149 -12.39 -7.88 17.86
N ALA A 150 -12.76 -6.70 18.36
CA ALA A 150 -13.98 -6.03 17.94
C ALA A 150 -13.85 -5.49 16.50
N ASP A 151 -12.70 -4.90 16.18
CA ASP A 151 -12.36 -4.45 14.83
C ASP A 151 -12.29 -5.61 13.85
N ILE A 152 -11.63 -6.71 14.22
CA ILE A 152 -11.54 -7.91 13.38
C ILE A 152 -12.95 -8.43 13.08
N MET A 153 -13.80 -8.61 14.09
CA MET A 153 -15.17 -9.09 13.89
C MET A 153 -16.01 -8.16 13.01
N ARG A 154 -15.82 -6.83 13.12
CA ARG A 154 -16.48 -5.85 12.26
C ARG A 154 -16.09 -5.98 10.79
N HIS A 155 -14.81 -6.21 10.52
CA HIS A 155 -14.27 -6.25 9.15
C HIS A 155 -14.22 -7.65 8.52
N LEU A 156 -14.34 -8.70 9.33
CA LEU A 156 -14.28 -10.09 8.89
C LEU A 156 -15.24 -10.40 7.74
N PRO A 157 -16.52 -9.95 7.72
CA PRO A 157 -17.40 -10.19 6.59
C PRO A 157 -16.84 -9.65 5.27
N LYS A 158 -16.28 -8.43 5.29
CA LYS A 158 -15.69 -7.78 4.11
C LYS A 158 -14.44 -8.52 3.62
N ILE A 159 -13.64 -9.05 4.54
CA ILE A 159 -12.46 -9.87 4.22
C ILE A 159 -12.88 -11.21 3.62
N ILE A 160 -13.93 -11.83 4.16
CA ILE A 160 -14.46 -13.10 3.64
C ILE A 160 -15.03 -12.94 2.23
N SER A 161 -15.66 -11.79 1.93
CA SER A 161 -16.15 -11.49 0.58
C SER A 161 -15.04 -11.41 -0.48
N LEU A 162 -13.78 -11.15 -0.11
CA LEU A 162 -12.65 -11.21 -1.05
C LEU A 162 -12.33 -12.65 -1.50
N LEU A 163 -12.79 -13.64 -0.75
CA LEU A 163 -12.32 -15.02 -0.89
C LEU A 163 -13.07 -15.83 -1.93
N ASP A 164 -13.97 -15.20 -2.70
CA ASP A 164 -14.90 -15.75 -3.71
C ASP A 164 -14.50 -17.09 -4.37
N GLY A 165 -14.53 -18.19 -3.60
CA GLY A 165 -14.16 -19.54 -4.00
C GLY A 165 -12.69 -19.82 -4.39
N LYS A 166 -11.77 -18.84 -4.43
CA LYS A 166 -10.40 -19.04 -4.99
C LYS A 166 -9.39 -19.63 -3.96
N PRO A 167 -8.52 -20.57 -4.35
CA PRO A 167 -7.65 -21.30 -3.42
C PRO A 167 -6.60 -20.43 -2.69
N GLU A 168 -6.14 -19.34 -3.30
CA GLU A 168 -5.17 -18.38 -2.74
C GLU A 168 -5.70 -17.66 -1.48
N ALA A 169 -7.03 -17.62 -1.32
CA ALA A 169 -7.74 -16.93 -0.25
C ALA A 169 -7.62 -17.64 1.11
N LYS A 170 -7.32 -18.95 1.13
CA LYS A 170 -7.30 -19.76 2.35
C LYS A 170 -6.16 -19.41 3.30
N ASN A 171 -5.01 -18.98 2.80
CA ASN A 171 -3.87 -18.60 3.63
C ASN A 171 -4.11 -17.29 4.36
N LEU A 172 -4.80 -16.34 3.70
CA LEU A 172 -5.23 -15.10 4.32
C LEU A 172 -6.20 -15.37 5.47
N VAL A 173 -7.24 -16.17 5.23
CA VAL A 173 -8.18 -16.59 6.27
C VAL A 173 -7.45 -17.26 7.43
N ARG A 174 -6.54 -18.20 7.14
CA ARG A 174 -5.75 -18.85 8.19
C ARG A 174 -4.92 -17.84 8.99
N SER A 175 -4.31 -16.85 8.35
CA SER A 175 -3.56 -15.80 9.04
C SER A 175 -4.46 -14.99 9.98
N VAL A 176 -5.64 -14.58 9.50
CA VAL A 176 -6.66 -13.87 10.30
C VAL A 176 -7.20 -14.74 11.44
N PHE A 177 -7.50 -16.00 11.19
CA PHE A 177 -7.98 -16.92 12.22
C PHE A 177 -6.87 -17.21 13.24
N SER A 178 -5.62 -17.39 12.82
CA SER A 178 -4.48 -17.58 13.72
C SER A 178 -4.19 -16.31 14.55
N SER A 179 -4.35 -15.10 14.01
CA SER A 179 -4.19 -13.88 14.81
C SER A 179 -5.27 -13.76 15.90
N ILE A 180 -6.45 -14.35 15.70
CA ILE A 180 -7.51 -14.43 16.71
C ILE A 180 -7.25 -15.54 17.72
N VAL A 181 -6.69 -16.68 17.28
CA VAL A 181 -6.69 -17.94 18.04
C VAL A 181 -5.35 -18.27 18.70
N THR A 182 -4.21 -17.83 18.16
CA THR A 182 -2.88 -18.30 18.62
C THR A 182 -1.99 -17.25 19.30
N THR A 183 -2.32 -15.95 19.22
CA THR A 183 -1.55 -14.93 19.96
C THR A 183 -2.50 -13.94 20.62
N PRO A 184 -2.74 -14.03 21.94
CA PRO A 184 -3.44 -12.98 22.65
C PRO A 184 -2.71 -11.63 22.42
N PRO A 185 -3.41 -10.55 22.02
CA PRO A 185 -2.81 -9.23 21.86
C PRO A 185 -1.97 -8.87 23.08
N GLN A 186 -0.86 -8.11 22.99
CA GLN A 186 -0.10 -7.71 24.19
C GLN A 186 -0.99 -7.04 25.27
N THR A 187 -2.03 -6.32 24.82
CA THR A 187 -3.08 -5.74 25.68
C THR A 187 -3.95 -6.76 26.43
N PHE A 188 -3.92 -8.03 26.02
CA PHE A 188 -4.56 -9.16 26.70
C PHE A 188 -3.76 -9.58 27.92
N TRP A 189 -2.44 -9.68 27.82
CA TRP A 189 -1.58 -9.97 28.98
C TRP A 189 -1.60 -8.80 29.97
N GLU A 190 -1.55 -7.55 29.48
CA GLU A 190 -1.69 -6.37 30.35
C GLU A 190 -3.03 -6.35 31.11
N ARG A 191 -4.14 -6.75 30.46
CA ARG A 191 -5.45 -6.88 31.12
C ARG A 191 -5.54 -8.10 32.04
N ALA A 192 -4.91 -9.21 31.69
CA ALA A 192 -4.85 -10.40 32.54
C ALA A 192 -4.03 -10.14 33.82
N HIS A 193 -2.89 -9.45 33.70
CA HIS A 193 -2.08 -9.02 34.84
C HIS A 193 -2.80 -7.97 35.70
N ARG A 194 -3.51 -7.01 35.09
CA ARG A 194 -4.30 -6.03 35.85
C ARG A 194 -5.47 -6.67 36.61
N LYS A 195 -6.11 -7.70 36.06
CA LYS A 195 -7.21 -8.42 36.72
C LYS A 195 -6.71 -9.30 37.87
N HIS A 196 -5.59 -10.01 37.69
CA HIS A 196 -4.95 -10.79 38.75
C HIS A 196 -4.35 -9.92 39.87
N GLY A 197 -3.82 -8.74 39.55
CA GLY A 197 -3.30 -7.80 40.55
C GLY A 197 -4.38 -7.25 41.48
N LEU A 198 -5.55 -6.90 40.95
CA LEU A 198 -6.69 -6.40 41.74
C LEU A 198 -7.34 -7.48 42.62
N GLU A 199 -7.24 -8.75 42.23
CA GLU A 199 -7.82 -9.88 42.97
C GLU A 199 -6.94 -10.31 44.16
N LEU A 200 -5.64 -10.02 44.12
CA LEU A 200 -4.74 -10.21 45.27
C LEU A 200 -4.89 -9.11 46.32
N GLU A 201 -5.10 -7.85 45.90
CA GLU A 201 -5.32 -6.74 46.84
C GLU A 201 -6.66 -6.85 47.60
N SER A 202 -7.72 -7.31 46.92
CA SER A 202 -9.03 -7.57 47.54
C SER A 202 -9.01 -8.69 48.60
N ARG A 203 -8.08 -9.66 48.48
CA ARG A 203 -7.90 -10.74 49.46
C ARG A 203 -6.97 -10.37 50.61
N ALA A 204 -6.17 -9.33 50.47
CA ALA A 204 -5.27 -8.84 51.52
C ALA A 204 -5.94 -7.84 52.48
N THR A 205 -7.13 -7.33 52.14
CA THR A 205 -7.89 -6.35 52.95
C THR A 205 -9.12 -6.94 53.64
N ARG A 206 -9.22 -8.26 53.75
CA ARG A 206 -10.34 -8.95 54.41
C ARG A 206 -9.91 -9.88 55.52
#